data_AF-A0AAI9K2U7-F1
#
_entry.id   AF-A0AAI9K2U7-F1
#
_cell.length_a   1.000
_cell.length_b   1.000
_cell.length_c   1.000
_cell.angle_alpha   90.00
_cell.angle_beta   90.00
_cell.angle_gamma   90.00
#
_symmetry.space_group_name_H-M   'P 1'
#
loop_
_entity.id
_entity.type
_entity.pdbx_description
1 polymer ?
#
loop_
_entity_poly.entity_id
_entity_poly.type
_entity_poly.pdbx_seq_one_letter_code
_entity_poly.pdbx_strand_id
1 'polypeptide(L)' 'MEIGNKIKEARNGAGLTQDQAAEKIMVSRQTISNWENGVSHS' A
#
# COMPACT_ATOMS: atom_id res chain seq x y z
N MET A 1 -2.97 -9.54 10.02
CA MET A 1 -2.92 -8.76 8.77
C MET A 1 -1.79 -9.25 7.88
N GLU A 2 -1.93 -10.41 7.24
CA GLU A 2 -0.90 -10.86 6.29
C GLU A 2 -0.86 -10.02 5.01
N ILE A 3 -2.02 -9.59 4.50
CA ILE A 3 -2.10 -8.93 3.20
C ILE A 3 -1.43 -7.55 3.20
N GLY A 4 -1.60 -6.76 4.26
CA GLY A 4 -0.96 -5.44 4.39
C GLY A 4 0.57 -5.55 4.42
N ASN A 5 1.09 -6.56 5.12
CA ASN A 5 2.53 -6.86 5.14
C ASN A 5 3.03 -7.26 3.74
N LYS A 6 2.32 -8.15 3.04
CA LYS A 6 2.67 -8.56 1.67
C LYS A 6 2.69 -7.38 0.68
N ILE A 7 1.73 -6.46 0.80
CA ILE A 7 1.68 -5.23 -0.02
C ILE A 7 2.91 -4.35 0.27
N LYS A 8 3.21 -4.15 1.56
CA LYS A 8 4.36 -3.36 2.00
C LYS A 8 5.70 -3.96 1.55
N GLU A 9 5.84 -5.27 1.65
CA GLU A 9 7.02 -6.01 1.17
C GLU A 9 7.18 -5.90 -0.34
N ALA A 10 6.13 -6.12 -1.12
CA ALA A 10 6.16 -5.98 -2.57
C ALA A 10 6.52 -4.55 -3.00
N ARG A 11 5.93 -3.54 -2.34
CA ARG A 11 6.24 -2.13 -2.59
C ARG A 11 7.71 -1.81 -2.30
N ASN A 12 8.20 -2.24 -1.14
CA ASN A 12 9.59 -2.03 -0.75
C ASN A 12 10.56 -2.78 -1.67
N GLY A 13 10.23 -4.01 -2.08
CA GLY A 13 11.00 -4.81 -3.03
C GLY A 13 11.07 -4.17 -4.43
N ALA A 14 10.04 -3.41 -4.80
CA ALA A 14 10.03 -2.58 -6.01
C ALA A 14 10.71 -1.21 -5.84
N GLY A 15 11.18 -0.86 -4.63
CA GLY A 15 11.81 0.43 -4.34
C GLY A 15 10.86 1.63 -4.42
N LEU A 16 9.56 1.42 -4.25
CA LEU A 16 8.54 2.45 -4.44
C LEU A 16 8.10 3.09 -3.11
N THR A 17 7.81 4.39 -3.14
CA THR A 17 7.05 5.04 -2.08
C THR A 17 5.56 4.65 -2.17
N GLN A 18 4.78 4.90 -1.10
CA GLN A 18 3.33 4.66 -1.13
C GLN A 18 2.65 5.49 -2.23
N ASP A 19 3.12 6.73 -2.47
CA ASP A 19 2.61 7.60 -3.54
C ASP A 19 2.88 6.99 -4.92
N GLN A 20 4.12 6.57 -5.19
CA GLN A 20 4.51 5.96 -6.47
C GLN A 20 3.77 4.64 -6.74
N ALA A 21 3.55 3.83 -5.70
CA ALA A 21 2.76 2.61 -5.82
C ALA A 21 1.29 2.91 -6.12
N ALA A 22 0.74 3.94 -5.46
CA ALA A 22 -0.65 4.36 -5.65
C ALA A 22 -0.90 4.89 -7.07
N GLU A 23 0.00 5.71 -7.61
CA GLU A 23 -0.05 6.21 -8.98
C GLU A 23 -0.06 5.07 -10.00
N LYS A 24 0.79 4.05 -9.82
CA LYS A 24 0.91 2.92 -10.76
C LYS A 24 -0.35 2.08 -10.88
N ILE A 25 -1.16 1.99 -9.82
CA ILE A 25 -2.38 1.17 -9.80
C ILE A 25 -3.65 2.04 -9.73
N MET A 26 -3.52 3.35 -9.96
CA MET A 26 -4.62 4.32 -10.03
C MET A 26 -5.49 4.35 -8.77
N VAL A 27 -4.86 4.33 -7.60
CA VAL A 27 -5.52 4.53 -6.30
C VAL A 27 -4.93 5.73 -5.57
N SER A 28 -5.55 6.15 -4.47
CA SER A 28 -4.95 7.18 -3.63
C SER A 28 -3.83 6.62 -2.75
N ARG A 29 -2.85 7.44 -2.38
CA ARG A 29 -1.84 7.06 -1.37
C ARG A 29 -2.50 6.63 -0.04
N GLN A 30 -3.60 7.27 0.35
CA GLN A 30 -4.38 6.89 1.54
C GLN A 30 -4.88 5.43 1.44
N THR A 31 -5.32 5.01 0.24
CA THR A 31 -5.75 3.63 -0.02
C THR A 31 -4.60 2.64 0.22
N ILE A 32 -3.40 2.91 -0.30
CA ILE A 32 -2.21 2.08 -0.03
C ILE A 32 -1.89 2.06 1.47
N SER A 33 -1.89 3.22 2.13
CA SER A 33 -1.63 3.32 3.57
C SER A 33 -2.63 2.51 4.40
N ASN A 34 -3.92 2.57 4.05
CA ASN A 34 -4.97 1.81 4.73
C ASN A 34 -4.79 0.30 4.55
N TRP A 35 -4.42 -0.16 3.35
CA TRP A 35 -4.12 -1.57 3.10
C TRP A 35 -2.89 -2.06 3.88
N GLU A 36 -1.80 -1.29 3.88
CA GLU A 36 -0.55 -1.65 4.57
C GLU A 36 -0.69 -1.64 6.10
N ASN A 37 -1.48 -0.72 6.64
CA ASN A 37 -1.69 -0.59 8.10
C ASN A 37 -2.96 -1.34 8.59
N GLY A 38 -3.72 -1.94 7.67
CA GLY A 38 -4.97 -2.64 7.94
C GLY A 38 -6.05 -1.79 8.61
N VAL A 39 -6.02 -0.48 8.37
CA VAL A 39 -7.05 0.45 8.83
C VAL A 39 -8.14 0.50 7.75
N SER A 40 -9.02 -0.49 7.76
CA SER A 40 -10.33 -0.34 7.13
C SER A 40 -11.16 0.50 8.10
N HIS A 41 -11.28 1.81 7.85
CA HIS A 41 -12.36 2.57 8.47
C HIS A 41 -13.67 1.97 7.97
N SER A 42 -14.50 1.55 8.93
CA SER A 42 -15.88 1.09 8.74
C SER A 42 -16.73 2.09 7.97
#